data_AF-A0AAU3FTL9-F1
#
_entry.id   AF-A0AAU3FTL9-F1
#
_cell.length_a   1.000
_cell.length_b   1.000
_cell.length_c   1.000
_cell.angle_alpha   90.00
_cell.angle_beta   90.00
_cell.angle_gamma   90.00
#
_symmetry.space_group_name_H-M   'P 1'
#
loop_
_entity.id
_entity.type
_entity.pdbx_description
1 polymer ?
#
loop_
_entity_poly.entity_id
_entity_poly.type
_entity_poly.pdbx_seq_one_letter_code
_entity_poly.pdbx_strand_id
1 'polypeptide(L)'
;MPSAPAGAEGRPGDARTRQRGGPDGTTLPRVTDDRTPVDGQDDVDRPDDESADAGAARRPRGIDPLELGFTPRKPVPWLAPLLLISTGLRTLLAMLFGAYLDKRELQNAFGDGIFRQVGPDGGLWLDYVADLGDGFNATYSVAYLLAQPELEVDGHRLPRARTLVMGGDQVYPSASYAAYEDRCKGPYQAALPGTPPERPTLFAVPGNHDWYDGLTAFLRLFVRSRDRHFGGWGTGQSRSYFAVELPADWWLLGLDDQSGSYLDDPQLTYFDAVARKLGPQSLVIIAVPAPTWVKAVDHPTAYDSIDYFVRTIVAPTGARVRLLVSGDLHHYARYAGPDRQLITCGSGGAYLYPTHHLPERIEVPPRDTLARRASRTRAYDLVARYPDRARSRRYGWGVFGRLPLRNPGFSTLLGTLHTLLMLAMAGVAANRAGGTEQRLFSVPLVAMLVVTMLGAAVFAKPPSAGGKRHVRHWLLGVGHGLAHVALAAAGTWAWLALPFYHWSWPLPAAAAAVVYGPVIGFLAAELVAAYLLVAGAFGVNLNELFAGQGIEDSKAFLRMRIDPDGTLTIYPIAVDRVARDWKLNPDTSPTASWLAPKSPLAPRLAEPPITLRP
;
A
#
# COMPACT_ATOMS: atom_id res chain seq x y z
N MET A 1 44.99 -20.73 56.21
CA MET A 1 44.36 -21.72 57.10
C MET A 1 42.86 -21.65 56.88
N PRO A 2 42.15 -22.79 56.84
CA PRO A 2 42.10 -23.74 55.72
C PRO A 2 40.60 -24.01 55.36
N SER A 3 40.14 -24.90 54.48
CA SER A 3 40.65 -26.22 54.08
C SER A 3 39.81 -26.74 52.90
N ALA A 4 40.49 -27.24 51.87
CA ALA A 4 40.08 -28.43 51.09
C ALA A 4 40.25 -29.70 52.01
N PRO A 5 40.10 -30.99 51.59
CA PRO A 5 40.12 -31.50 50.21
C PRO A 5 39.34 -32.82 49.91
N ALA A 6 39.51 -33.27 48.65
CA ALA A 6 39.73 -34.65 48.15
C ALA A 6 38.62 -35.72 48.26
N GLY A 7 38.43 -36.64 47.31
CA GLY A 7 39.14 -36.94 46.07
C GLY A 7 38.79 -38.36 45.55
N ALA A 8 39.24 -38.64 44.32
CA ALA A 8 39.59 -39.94 43.71
C ALA A 8 38.48 -41.00 43.48
N GLU A 9 38.10 -41.32 42.24
CA GLU A 9 38.68 -42.30 41.28
C GLU A 9 38.01 -43.69 41.35
N GLY A 10 37.72 -44.28 40.18
CA GLY A 10 37.41 -45.72 40.06
C GLY A 10 36.32 -46.10 39.06
N ARG A 11 36.69 -46.35 37.79
CA ARG A 11 36.02 -47.29 36.86
C ARG A 11 36.53 -48.72 37.15
N PRO A 12 36.09 -49.83 36.49
CA PRO A 12 34.89 -50.15 35.66
C PRO A 12 34.27 -51.55 36.02
N GLY A 13 33.32 -52.05 35.22
CA GLY A 13 32.91 -53.47 35.15
C GLY A 13 31.40 -53.67 35.38
N ASP A 14 30.56 -53.78 34.35
CA ASP A 14 30.33 -54.92 33.45
C ASP A 14 29.90 -56.21 34.17
N ALA A 15 28.59 -56.52 34.17
CA ALA A 15 28.08 -57.89 34.27
C ALA A 15 26.57 -57.97 33.96
N ARG A 16 26.29 -58.71 32.90
CA ARG A 16 25.00 -59.22 32.44
C ARG A 16 24.32 -60.08 33.52
N THR A 17 22.99 -60.08 33.58
CA THR A 17 22.24 -61.35 33.55
C THR A 17 20.76 -61.19 33.18
N ARG A 18 20.33 -62.09 32.28
CA ARG A 18 18.99 -62.34 31.77
C ARG A 18 18.14 -63.10 32.81
N GLN A 19 16.82 -62.92 32.82
CA GLN A 19 15.73 -63.88 32.46
C GLN A 19 14.57 -63.64 33.46
N ARG A 20 13.28 -63.89 33.24
CA ARG A 20 12.36 -64.32 32.16
C ARG A 20 10.93 -64.23 32.77
N GLY A 21 9.90 -64.00 31.95
CA GLY A 21 8.51 -64.43 32.23
C GLY A 21 7.42 -63.36 32.05
N GLY A 22 6.72 -63.36 30.90
CA GLY A 22 5.53 -62.51 30.60
C GLY A 22 4.20 -63.16 31.04
N PRO A 23 3.05 -63.04 30.31
CA PRO A 23 2.64 -62.16 29.19
C PRO A 23 1.38 -61.30 29.59
N ASP A 24 0.72 -60.42 28.84
CA ASP A 24 0.05 -60.45 27.53
C ASP A 24 -0.37 -59.00 27.15
N GLY A 25 -0.54 -58.68 25.85
CA GLY A 25 -1.29 -57.47 25.42
C GLY A 25 -0.82 -56.72 24.16
N THR A 26 -0.88 -57.38 22.99
CA THR A 26 -1.31 -56.87 21.66
C THR A 26 -0.96 -55.44 21.15
N THR A 27 0.07 -55.39 20.27
CA THR A 27 0.12 -54.93 18.85
C THR A 27 -0.41 -53.56 18.37
N LEU A 28 0.43 -52.79 17.66
CA LEU A 28 0.54 -52.75 16.17
C LEU A 28 1.79 -51.96 15.67
N PRO A 29 2.40 -52.29 14.50
CA PRO A 29 3.82 -52.03 14.20
C PRO A 29 4.12 -51.03 13.06
N ARG A 30 5.33 -50.45 13.12
CA ARG A 30 6.04 -49.70 12.07
C ARG A 30 6.61 -50.67 11.03
N VAL A 31 6.43 -50.36 9.74
CA VAL A 31 7.08 -51.08 8.62
C VAL A 31 8.18 -50.18 8.04
N THR A 32 9.41 -50.67 8.06
CA THR A 32 10.55 -50.19 7.26
C THR A 32 10.75 -51.19 6.14
N ASP A 33 10.83 -50.69 4.90
CA ASP A 33 11.00 -51.52 3.71
C ASP A 33 12.48 -51.65 3.34
N ASP A 34 12.83 -52.87 2.96
CA ASP A 34 14.18 -53.39 2.77
C ASP A 34 14.59 -53.20 1.29
N ARG A 35 15.87 -52.89 1.05
CA ARG A 35 16.43 -52.77 -0.31
C ARG A 35 17.23 -54.01 -0.67
N THR A 36 17.09 -54.49 -1.91
CA THR A 36 18.23 -55.07 -2.65
C THR A 36 18.08 -54.81 -4.17
N PRO A 37 19.21 -54.66 -4.91
CA PRO A 37 19.25 -54.04 -6.23
C PRO A 37 19.37 -55.07 -7.38
N VAL A 38 18.99 -54.68 -8.60
CA VAL A 38 19.32 -55.40 -9.84
C VAL A 38 19.85 -54.42 -10.87
N ASP A 39 21.07 -54.70 -11.35
CA ASP A 39 21.76 -54.04 -12.45
C ASP A 39 21.05 -54.30 -13.79
N GLY A 40 20.96 -53.26 -14.62
CA GLY A 40 20.51 -53.33 -16.01
C GLY A 40 20.83 -52.01 -16.70
N GLN A 41 21.77 -52.06 -17.63
CA GLN A 41 22.29 -50.95 -18.42
C GLN A 41 21.40 -50.77 -19.64
N ASP A 42 20.71 -49.64 -19.75
CA ASP A 42 19.94 -49.26 -20.94
C ASP A 42 20.11 -47.77 -21.27
N ASP A 43 20.14 -47.51 -22.56
CA ASP A 43 20.45 -46.26 -23.25
C ASP A 43 19.68 -45.03 -22.75
N VAL A 44 20.41 -43.93 -22.56
CA VAL A 44 19.84 -42.62 -22.21
C VAL A 44 19.28 -41.97 -23.48
N ASP A 45 18.06 -42.37 -23.83
CA ASP A 45 17.21 -41.58 -24.72
C ASP A 45 16.79 -40.32 -23.95
N ARG A 46 17.17 -39.14 -24.47
CA ARG A 46 16.74 -37.84 -23.91
C ARG A 46 15.24 -37.72 -24.12
N PRO A 47 14.42 -37.55 -23.06
CA PRO A 47 13.05 -37.11 -23.28
C PRO A 47 13.10 -35.68 -23.79
N ASP A 48 12.50 -35.49 -24.95
CA ASP A 48 12.24 -34.21 -25.58
C ASP A 48 11.58 -33.20 -24.63
N ASP A 49 11.80 -31.95 -24.99
CA ASP A 49 11.54 -30.68 -24.33
C ASP A 49 10.03 -30.38 -24.09
N GLU A 50 9.28 -31.27 -23.45
CA GLU A 50 7.84 -31.09 -23.12
C GLU A 50 7.62 -30.38 -21.76
N SER A 51 8.53 -29.50 -21.34
CA SER A 51 8.32 -28.65 -20.16
C SER A 51 8.20 -27.15 -20.46
N ALA A 52 8.22 -26.76 -21.74
CA ALA A 52 8.08 -25.37 -22.16
C ALA A 52 6.62 -24.90 -22.35
N ASP A 53 5.62 -25.81 -22.32
CA ASP A 53 4.20 -25.48 -22.57
C ASP A 53 3.30 -25.50 -21.32
N ALA A 54 3.92 -25.45 -20.13
CA ALA A 54 3.20 -25.33 -18.87
C ALA A 54 2.68 -23.89 -18.67
N GLY A 55 1.51 -23.59 -19.27
CA GLY A 55 0.58 -22.60 -18.76
C GLY A 55 0.40 -21.30 -19.55
N ALA A 56 0.21 -21.36 -20.87
CA ALA A 56 -0.41 -20.23 -21.56
C ALA A 56 -1.86 -20.06 -21.03
N ALA A 57 -2.08 -19.11 -20.14
CA ALA A 57 -3.41 -18.81 -19.61
C ALA A 57 -4.40 -18.62 -20.78
N ARG A 58 -5.46 -19.42 -20.80
CA ARG A 58 -6.46 -19.41 -21.87
C ARG A 58 -6.96 -17.97 -22.07
N ARG A 59 -6.73 -17.42 -23.28
CA ARG A 59 -7.14 -16.04 -23.59
C ARG A 59 -8.65 -15.88 -23.40
N PRO A 60 -9.11 -14.86 -22.66
CA PRO A 60 -10.52 -14.67 -22.38
C PRO A 60 -11.32 -14.35 -23.64
N ARG A 61 -12.53 -14.89 -23.73
CA ARG A 61 -13.50 -14.58 -24.81
C ARG A 61 -14.44 -13.44 -24.44
N GLY A 62 -14.39 -12.98 -23.19
CA GLY A 62 -15.25 -11.95 -22.64
C GLY A 62 -14.57 -11.24 -21.46
N ILE A 63 -15.20 -10.20 -20.95
CA ILE A 63 -14.75 -9.47 -19.76
C ILE A 63 -15.37 -9.99 -18.47
N ASP A 64 -16.06 -11.13 -18.54
CA ASP A 64 -16.63 -11.79 -17.38
C ASP A 64 -15.53 -12.32 -16.45
N PRO A 65 -15.67 -12.22 -15.11
CA PRO A 65 -14.66 -12.69 -14.16
C PRO A 65 -14.23 -14.16 -14.35
N LEU A 66 -15.11 -15.05 -14.80
CA LEU A 66 -14.76 -16.45 -15.03
C LEU A 66 -13.82 -16.60 -16.23
N GLU A 67 -14.01 -15.81 -17.27
CA GLU A 67 -13.13 -15.79 -18.45
C GLU A 67 -11.80 -15.12 -18.13
N LEU A 68 -11.81 -14.06 -17.31
CA LEU A 68 -10.59 -13.34 -16.90
C LEU A 68 -9.76 -14.10 -15.85
N GLY A 69 -10.37 -15.00 -15.07
CA GLY A 69 -9.71 -15.69 -13.96
C GLY A 69 -9.54 -14.84 -12.70
N PHE A 70 -10.11 -13.64 -12.66
CA PHE A 70 -10.16 -12.76 -11.50
C PHE A 70 -11.36 -11.81 -11.60
N THR A 71 -11.76 -11.19 -10.49
CA THR A 71 -12.87 -10.23 -10.47
C THR A 71 -12.35 -8.79 -10.47
N PRO A 72 -12.49 -8.02 -11.56
CA PRO A 72 -12.21 -6.58 -11.56
C PRO A 72 -12.92 -5.85 -10.41
N ARG A 73 -12.15 -5.24 -9.49
CA ARG A 73 -12.71 -4.53 -8.33
C ARG A 73 -12.89 -3.05 -8.59
N LYS A 74 -14.02 -2.50 -8.11
CA LYS A 74 -14.22 -1.05 -8.00
C LYS A 74 -13.27 -0.47 -6.94
N PRO A 75 -12.96 0.84 -7.02
CA PRO A 75 -12.08 1.47 -6.05
C PRO A 75 -12.65 1.39 -4.63
N VAL A 76 -11.77 1.34 -3.64
CA VAL A 76 -12.18 1.16 -2.25
C VAL A 76 -12.97 2.40 -1.77
N PRO A 77 -14.15 2.22 -1.15
CA PRO A 77 -14.91 3.33 -0.58
C PRO A 77 -14.37 3.66 0.82
N TRP A 78 -13.27 4.39 0.89
CA TRP A 78 -12.48 4.63 2.11
C TRP A 78 -13.24 5.27 3.28
N LEU A 79 -14.36 5.96 3.03
CA LEU A 79 -15.22 6.52 4.08
C LEU A 79 -16.49 5.70 4.34
N ALA A 80 -16.62 4.51 3.74
CA ALA A 80 -17.72 3.61 4.07
C ALA A 80 -17.63 3.16 5.55
N PRO A 81 -18.69 3.33 6.35
CA PRO A 81 -18.63 3.07 7.80
C PRO A 81 -18.14 1.68 8.20
N LEU A 82 -18.63 0.63 7.54
CA LEU A 82 -18.23 -0.76 7.82
C LEU A 82 -16.76 -1.02 7.45
N LEU A 83 -16.27 -0.35 6.40
CA LEU A 83 -14.87 -0.46 6.02
C LEU A 83 -13.97 0.24 7.05
N LEU A 84 -14.34 1.43 7.52
CA LEU A 84 -13.61 2.14 8.56
C LEU A 84 -13.50 1.30 9.84
N ILE A 85 -14.60 0.68 10.27
CA ILE A 85 -14.62 -0.21 11.45
C ILE A 85 -13.71 -1.42 11.23
N SER A 86 -13.87 -2.14 10.12
CA SER A 86 -13.10 -3.37 9.85
C SER A 86 -11.60 -3.10 9.65
N THR A 87 -11.25 -2.01 8.97
CA THR A 87 -9.85 -1.57 8.80
C THR A 87 -9.26 -1.14 10.14
N GLY A 88 -10.02 -0.43 10.97
CA GLY A 88 -9.62 -0.07 12.33
C GLY A 88 -9.34 -1.31 13.20
N LEU A 89 -10.21 -2.32 13.15
CA LEU A 89 -10.02 -3.57 13.89
C LEU A 89 -8.80 -4.35 13.39
N ARG A 90 -8.58 -4.44 12.07
CA ARG A 90 -7.40 -5.08 11.49
C ARG A 90 -6.11 -4.36 11.87
N THR A 91 -6.13 -3.03 11.85
CA THR A 91 -4.98 -2.22 12.28
C THR A 91 -4.68 -2.46 13.76
N LEU A 92 -5.71 -2.52 14.61
CA LEU A 92 -5.55 -2.86 16.04
C LEU A 92 -4.95 -4.26 16.24
N LEU A 93 -5.47 -5.26 15.54
CA LEU A 93 -4.93 -6.63 15.61
C LEU A 93 -3.48 -6.70 15.10
N ALA A 94 -3.16 -6.01 14.00
CA ALA A 94 -1.81 -5.93 13.47
C ALA A 94 -0.85 -5.23 14.46
N MET A 95 -1.29 -4.18 15.16
CA MET A 95 -0.49 -3.54 16.21
C MET A 95 -0.27 -4.47 17.42
N LEU A 96 -1.29 -5.22 17.85
CA LEU A 96 -1.22 -6.10 19.02
C LEU A 96 -0.41 -7.37 18.77
N PHE A 97 -0.49 -7.94 17.56
CA PHE A 97 0.14 -9.23 17.22
C PHE A 97 1.31 -9.13 16.24
N GLY A 98 1.51 -8.00 15.56
CA GLY A 98 2.55 -7.82 14.55
C GLY A 98 3.97 -8.02 15.09
N ALA A 99 4.22 -7.61 16.34
CA ALA A 99 5.50 -7.84 17.01
C ALA A 99 5.77 -9.32 17.35
N TYR A 100 4.73 -10.15 17.46
CA TYR A 100 4.85 -11.58 17.80
C TYR A 100 4.86 -12.52 16.58
N LEU A 101 4.48 -12.00 15.41
CA LEU A 101 4.35 -12.74 14.16
C LEU A 101 5.24 -12.18 13.05
N ASP A 102 6.30 -11.43 13.40
CA ASP A 102 7.23 -10.90 12.40
C ASP A 102 7.91 -12.05 11.65
N LYS A 103 7.52 -12.22 10.39
CA LYS A 103 8.01 -13.32 9.56
C LYS A 103 9.38 -13.05 8.99
N ARG A 104 9.93 -11.83 9.08
CA ARG A 104 11.28 -11.53 8.59
C ARG A 104 12.34 -12.37 9.30
N GLU A 105 12.15 -12.65 10.60
CA GLU A 105 12.96 -13.60 11.38
C GLU A 105 12.98 -15.01 10.78
N LEU A 106 11.87 -15.43 10.16
CA LEU A 106 11.75 -16.74 9.50
C LEU A 106 12.35 -16.73 8.08
N GLN A 107 12.58 -15.56 7.48
CA GLN A 107 13.13 -15.44 6.12
C GLN A 107 14.61 -15.78 6.03
N ASN A 108 15.32 -15.91 7.17
CA ASN A 108 16.68 -16.49 7.21
C ASN A 108 16.76 -17.88 6.59
N ALA A 109 15.65 -18.62 6.55
CA ALA A 109 15.57 -19.92 5.88
C ALA A 109 15.50 -19.81 4.34
N PHE A 110 15.29 -18.62 3.78
CA PHE A 110 15.27 -18.38 2.34
C PHE A 110 16.63 -17.92 1.83
N GLY A 111 16.99 -18.30 0.59
CA GLY A 111 18.33 -18.07 0.04
C GLY A 111 18.72 -16.59 -0.07
N ASP A 112 20.01 -16.30 0.05
CA ASP A 112 20.61 -14.96 0.04
C ASP A 112 20.95 -14.45 -1.38
N GLY A 113 20.12 -14.77 -2.37
CA GLY A 113 20.40 -14.44 -3.77
C GLY A 113 20.56 -12.93 -3.99
N ILE A 114 21.69 -12.53 -4.57
CA ILE A 114 21.87 -11.22 -5.21
C ILE A 114 21.60 -11.42 -6.69
N PHE A 115 20.62 -10.70 -7.22
CA PHE A 115 20.21 -10.84 -8.62
C PHE A 115 21.01 -9.87 -9.49
N ARG A 116 21.23 -10.23 -10.75
CA ARG A 116 21.87 -9.36 -11.74
C ARG A 116 20.88 -9.07 -12.87
N GLN A 117 20.76 -7.80 -13.24
CA GLN A 117 19.90 -7.37 -14.33
C GLN A 117 20.71 -6.56 -15.33
N VAL A 118 20.73 -6.99 -16.59
CA VAL A 118 21.43 -6.33 -17.68
C VAL A 118 20.66 -6.53 -18.98
N GLY A 119 20.55 -5.46 -19.75
CA GLY A 119 20.00 -5.44 -21.09
C GLY A 119 20.96 -6.02 -22.13
N PRO A 120 20.51 -6.19 -23.37
CA PRO A 120 21.27 -6.84 -24.42
C PRO A 120 22.41 -5.95 -24.95
N ASP A 121 22.27 -4.64 -24.76
CA ASP A 121 23.17 -3.58 -25.17
C ASP A 121 24.16 -3.18 -24.07
N GLY A 122 24.18 -3.91 -22.95
CA GLY A 122 24.98 -3.60 -21.77
C GLY A 122 24.39 -2.50 -20.88
N GLY A 123 23.29 -1.84 -21.28
CA GLY A 123 22.52 -0.93 -20.43
C GLY A 123 21.30 -1.64 -19.82
N LEU A 124 20.36 -0.91 -19.22
CA LEU A 124 19.12 -1.49 -18.68
C LEU A 124 17.96 -0.50 -18.69
N TRP A 125 16.79 -0.94 -19.14
CA TRP A 125 15.52 -0.25 -18.91
C TRP A 125 14.83 -0.83 -17.68
N LEU A 126 14.46 0.04 -16.74
CA LEU A 126 13.84 -0.30 -15.46
C LEU A 126 12.60 0.58 -15.23
N ASP A 127 11.47 -0.03 -14.91
CA ASP A 127 10.25 0.67 -14.51
C ASP A 127 10.08 0.63 -12.99
N TYR A 128 9.56 1.71 -12.41
CA TYR A 128 9.16 1.79 -11.01
C TYR A 128 7.71 2.27 -10.89
N VAL A 129 6.92 1.55 -10.09
CA VAL A 129 5.51 1.87 -9.82
C VAL A 129 5.19 1.51 -8.37
N ALA A 130 4.31 2.25 -7.69
CA ALA A 130 3.88 1.94 -6.33
C ALA A 130 2.40 2.29 -6.10
N ASP A 131 1.83 1.77 -5.01
CA ASP A 131 0.45 2.01 -4.57
C ASP A 131 -0.58 1.55 -5.60
N LEU A 132 -0.64 0.24 -5.76
CA LEU A 132 -1.48 -0.49 -6.72
C LEU A 132 -2.74 -1.03 -6.04
N GLY A 133 -3.71 -1.48 -6.83
CA GLY A 133 -4.76 -2.37 -6.31
C GLY A 133 -5.88 -1.71 -5.49
N ASP A 134 -6.03 -0.39 -5.55
CA ASP A 134 -7.23 0.29 -5.02
C ASP A 134 -8.44 0.09 -5.92
N GLY A 135 -8.29 0.27 -7.23
CA GLY A 135 -9.33 0.03 -8.22
C GLY A 135 -8.77 -0.55 -9.52
N PHE A 136 -9.60 -1.34 -10.22
CA PHE A 136 -9.23 -2.01 -11.48
C PHE A 136 -8.79 -1.01 -12.56
N ASN A 137 -9.58 0.04 -12.82
CA ASN A 137 -9.33 0.96 -13.93
C ASN A 137 -7.99 1.68 -13.81
N ALA A 138 -7.69 2.22 -12.62
CA ALA A 138 -6.42 2.86 -12.35
C ALA A 138 -5.24 1.88 -12.45
N THR A 139 -5.32 0.76 -11.73
CA THR A 139 -4.25 -0.25 -11.69
C THR A 139 -3.98 -0.83 -13.08
N TYR A 140 -5.05 -1.18 -13.81
CA TYR A 140 -4.93 -1.78 -15.14
C TYR A 140 -4.47 -0.78 -16.19
N SER A 141 -4.83 0.51 -16.09
CA SER A 141 -4.30 1.53 -17.01
C SER A 141 -2.78 1.66 -16.91
N VAL A 142 -2.23 1.64 -15.69
CA VAL A 142 -0.78 1.68 -15.49
C VAL A 142 -0.14 0.36 -15.91
N ALA A 143 -0.70 -0.78 -15.52
CA ALA A 143 -0.21 -2.10 -15.94
C ALA A 143 -0.18 -2.26 -17.46
N TYR A 144 -1.23 -1.80 -18.16
CA TYR A 144 -1.32 -1.80 -19.61
C TYR A 144 -0.17 -1.01 -20.24
N LEU A 145 0.12 0.20 -19.76
CA LEU A 145 1.22 1.02 -20.28
C LEU A 145 2.59 0.38 -20.01
N LEU A 146 2.81 -0.17 -18.82
CA LEU A 146 4.03 -0.90 -18.47
C LEU A 146 4.25 -2.13 -19.38
N ALA A 147 3.16 -2.80 -19.76
CA ALA A 147 3.20 -3.99 -20.60
C ALA A 147 3.44 -3.69 -22.09
N GLN A 148 3.22 -2.46 -22.57
CA GLN A 148 3.38 -2.17 -24.00
C GLN A 148 4.85 -2.32 -24.44
N PRO A 149 5.13 -2.91 -25.62
CA PRO A 149 6.50 -3.11 -26.11
C PRO A 149 7.31 -1.82 -26.22
N GLU A 150 6.64 -0.71 -26.55
CA GLU A 150 7.20 0.63 -26.65
C GLU A 150 6.11 1.65 -26.28
N LEU A 151 6.51 2.77 -25.69
CA LEU A 151 5.67 3.94 -25.47
C LEU A 151 6.26 5.14 -26.20
N GLU A 152 5.41 5.93 -26.86
CA GLU A 152 5.76 7.25 -27.34
C GLU A 152 5.25 8.29 -26.34
N VAL A 153 6.15 9.07 -25.75
CA VAL A 153 5.84 10.04 -24.69
C VAL A 153 6.58 11.34 -24.99
N ASP A 154 5.85 12.40 -25.32
CA ASP A 154 6.38 13.74 -25.62
C ASP A 154 7.58 13.73 -26.58
N GLY A 155 7.51 12.91 -27.63
CA GLY A 155 8.58 12.77 -28.65
C GLY A 155 9.69 11.79 -28.28
N HIS A 156 9.64 11.16 -27.10
CA HIS A 156 10.56 10.09 -26.72
C HIS A 156 9.95 8.72 -27.02
N ARG A 157 10.72 7.87 -27.70
CA ARG A 157 10.39 6.44 -27.88
C ARG A 157 11.05 5.64 -26.76
N LEU A 158 10.23 5.04 -25.90
CA LEU A 158 10.63 4.39 -24.67
C LEU A 158 10.27 2.89 -24.72
N PRO A 159 11.25 2.00 -24.95
CA PRO A 159 11.03 0.55 -24.92
C PRO A 159 10.48 0.06 -23.58
N ARG A 160 9.80 -1.08 -23.58
CA ARG A 160 9.41 -1.79 -22.36
C ARG A 160 10.62 -2.06 -21.47
N ALA A 161 10.47 -1.82 -20.17
CA ALA A 161 11.51 -2.14 -19.21
C ALA A 161 11.69 -3.65 -19.04
N ARG A 162 12.94 -4.08 -18.86
CA ARG A 162 13.30 -5.46 -18.53
C ARG A 162 13.21 -5.74 -17.04
N THR A 163 13.20 -4.70 -16.22
CA THR A 163 13.02 -4.81 -14.78
C THR A 163 11.85 -3.95 -14.36
N LEU A 164 10.92 -4.50 -13.58
CA LEU A 164 9.83 -3.77 -12.95
C LEU A 164 10.01 -3.81 -11.43
N VAL A 165 9.92 -2.66 -10.78
CA VAL A 165 9.96 -2.54 -9.32
C VAL A 165 8.60 -2.04 -8.83
N MET A 166 7.94 -2.84 -8.01
CA MET A 166 6.73 -2.47 -7.27
C MET A 166 7.13 -1.93 -5.89
N GLY A 167 7.05 -0.62 -5.69
CA GLY A 167 7.73 0.08 -4.61
C GLY A 167 6.95 0.33 -3.33
N GLY A 168 5.98 -0.51 -3.00
CA GLY A 168 5.09 -0.35 -1.84
C GLY A 168 3.61 -0.51 -2.21
N ASP A 169 2.81 -0.99 -1.26
CA ASP A 169 1.36 -1.17 -1.30
C ASP A 169 0.84 -1.77 -2.61
N GLN A 170 0.90 -3.09 -2.75
CA GLN A 170 0.41 -3.74 -3.96
C GLN A 170 -1.09 -4.04 -3.93
N VAL A 171 -1.77 -3.82 -2.80
CA VAL A 171 -3.17 -4.16 -2.61
C VAL A 171 -3.87 -3.28 -1.58
N TYR A 172 -5.13 -2.92 -1.83
CA TYR A 172 -5.99 -2.21 -0.88
C TYR A 172 -7.35 -2.91 -0.69
N PRO A 173 -8.05 -2.69 0.44
CA PRO A 173 -7.61 -1.94 1.61
C PRO A 173 -6.64 -2.74 2.49
N SER A 174 -6.50 -4.04 2.27
CA SER A 174 -5.61 -4.89 3.06
C SER A 174 -5.30 -6.19 2.34
N ALA A 175 -4.10 -6.72 2.57
CA ALA A 175 -3.65 -7.98 2.06
C ALA A 175 -4.60 -9.16 2.36
N SER A 176 -4.84 -9.95 1.32
CA SER A 176 -5.30 -11.34 1.38
C SER A 176 -5.05 -11.96 0.00
N TYR A 177 -4.96 -13.28 -0.09
CA TYR A 177 -4.74 -13.95 -1.38
C TYR A 177 -5.76 -13.52 -2.46
N ALA A 178 -7.06 -13.56 -2.13
CA ALA A 178 -8.12 -13.15 -3.04
C ALA A 178 -8.04 -11.66 -3.42
N ALA A 179 -7.68 -10.79 -2.47
CA ALA A 179 -7.52 -9.36 -2.75
C ALA A 179 -6.36 -9.10 -3.71
N TYR A 180 -5.21 -9.76 -3.54
CA TYR A 180 -4.09 -9.65 -4.47
C TYR A 180 -4.46 -10.14 -5.86
N GLU A 181 -5.14 -11.29 -5.97
CA GLU A 181 -5.55 -11.86 -7.25
C GLU A 181 -6.47 -10.89 -8.00
N ASP A 182 -7.52 -10.40 -7.34
CA ASP A 182 -8.54 -9.56 -7.96
C ASP A 182 -8.07 -8.12 -8.25
N ARG A 183 -7.14 -7.59 -7.46
CA ARG A 183 -6.80 -6.16 -7.47
C ARG A 183 -5.45 -5.85 -8.08
N CYS A 184 -4.52 -6.81 -8.10
CA CYS A 184 -3.15 -6.57 -8.54
C CYS A 184 -2.67 -7.63 -9.54
N LYS A 185 -2.55 -8.88 -9.11
CA LYS A 185 -2.01 -9.97 -9.95
C LYS A 185 -2.85 -10.21 -11.19
N GLY A 186 -4.17 -10.37 -11.06
CA GLY A 186 -5.08 -10.55 -12.19
C GLY A 186 -5.01 -9.40 -13.20
N PRO A 187 -5.12 -8.13 -12.78
CA PRO A 187 -4.92 -6.98 -13.68
C PRO A 187 -3.57 -6.98 -14.39
N TYR A 188 -2.46 -7.23 -13.70
CA TYR A 188 -1.14 -7.27 -14.34
C TYR A 188 -0.99 -8.48 -15.28
N GLN A 189 -1.51 -9.65 -14.91
CA GLN A 189 -1.58 -10.81 -15.79
C GLN A 189 -2.41 -10.51 -17.04
N ALA A 190 -3.53 -9.81 -16.92
CA ALA A 190 -4.31 -9.37 -18.08
C ALA A 190 -3.57 -8.33 -18.94
N ALA A 191 -2.59 -7.61 -18.37
CA ALA A 191 -1.83 -6.59 -19.10
C ALA A 191 -0.67 -7.23 -19.86
N LEU A 192 0.04 -8.17 -19.25
CA LEU A 192 1.09 -8.97 -19.89
C LEU A 192 0.83 -10.46 -19.58
N PRO A 193 0.02 -11.16 -20.39
CA PRO A 193 -0.41 -12.53 -20.07
C PRO A 193 0.62 -13.61 -20.33
N GLY A 194 1.48 -13.42 -21.32
CA GLY A 194 2.57 -14.32 -21.66
C GLY A 194 3.93 -13.66 -21.45
N THR A 195 4.93 -14.45 -21.10
CA THR A 195 6.32 -13.99 -20.94
C THR A 195 6.92 -13.63 -22.30
N PRO A 196 7.29 -12.37 -22.55
CA PRO A 196 7.90 -11.98 -23.81
C PRO A 196 9.37 -12.46 -23.88
N PRO A 197 10.00 -12.46 -25.08
CA PRO A 197 11.34 -13.02 -25.28
C PRO A 197 12.43 -12.42 -24.39
N GLU A 198 12.31 -11.14 -24.04
CA GLU A 198 13.24 -10.45 -23.15
C GLU A 198 13.10 -10.81 -21.66
N ARG A 199 12.09 -11.61 -21.30
CA ARG A 199 11.86 -12.19 -19.95
C ARG A 199 11.99 -11.15 -18.83
N PRO A 200 11.10 -10.14 -18.78
CA PRO A 200 11.19 -9.07 -17.81
C PRO A 200 11.04 -9.62 -16.38
N THR A 201 11.84 -9.09 -15.46
CA THR A 201 11.87 -9.52 -14.05
C THR A 201 11.17 -8.48 -13.16
N LEU A 202 10.36 -8.94 -12.22
CA LEU A 202 9.65 -8.13 -11.25
C LEU A 202 10.26 -8.29 -9.85
N PHE A 203 10.49 -7.16 -9.20
CA PHE A 203 10.83 -7.04 -7.80
C PHE A 203 9.76 -6.20 -7.09
N ALA A 204 9.55 -6.44 -5.80
CA ALA A 204 8.54 -5.77 -5.00
C ALA A 204 9.07 -5.48 -3.59
N VAL A 205 8.73 -4.31 -3.08
CA VAL A 205 8.91 -3.89 -1.70
C VAL A 205 7.52 -3.82 -1.05
N PRO A 206 7.29 -4.46 0.12
CA PRO A 206 5.99 -4.40 0.78
C PRO A 206 5.76 -3.04 1.45
N GLY A 207 4.57 -2.49 1.27
CA GLY A 207 4.07 -1.35 2.04
C GLY A 207 3.21 -1.77 3.23
N ASN A 208 2.66 -0.80 3.95
CA ASN A 208 1.88 -1.06 5.16
C ASN A 208 0.59 -1.87 4.87
N HIS A 209 0.00 -1.74 3.68
CA HIS A 209 -1.20 -2.48 3.32
C HIS A 209 -0.92 -3.96 2.99
N ASP A 210 0.31 -4.28 2.57
CA ASP A 210 0.79 -5.64 2.32
C ASP A 210 1.02 -6.40 3.65
N TRP A 211 1.29 -5.66 4.74
CA TRP A 211 1.59 -6.21 6.06
C TRP A 211 0.36 -6.61 6.89
N TYR A 212 -0.86 -6.21 6.50
CA TYR A 212 -2.07 -6.47 7.31
C TYR A 212 -2.44 -7.96 7.48
N ASP A 213 -1.87 -8.88 6.67
CA ASP A 213 -2.02 -10.33 6.85
C ASP A 213 -0.75 -11.02 7.42
N GLY A 214 0.16 -10.22 7.99
CA GLY A 214 1.48 -10.67 8.43
C GLY A 214 2.40 -11.06 7.27
N LEU A 215 2.31 -10.33 6.14
CA LEU A 215 3.12 -10.51 4.92
C LEU A 215 2.94 -11.87 4.21
N THR A 216 1.87 -12.59 4.52
CA THR A 216 1.68 -13.97 4.07
C THR A 216 1.43 -14.03 2.57
N ALA A 217 0.49 -13.25 2.06
CA ALA A 217 0.15 -13.24 0.65
C ALA A 217 1.31 -12.67 -0.19
N PHE A 218 1.98 -11.64 0.30
CA PHE A 218 3.16 -11.05 -0.35
C PHE A 218 4.26 -12.10 -0.58
N LEU A 219 4.70 -12.80 0.48
CA LEU A 219 5.74 -13.83 0.37
C LEU A 219 5.31 -14.98 -0.56
N ARG A 220 4.02 -15.30 -0.61
CA ARG A 220 3.50 -16.33 -1.51
C ARG A 220 3.56 -15.93 -2.98
N LEU A 221 3.42 -14.65 -3.30
CA LEU A 221 3.34 -14.16 -4.67
C LEU A 221 4.70 -13.76 -5.23
N PHE A 222 5.52 -13.09 -4.42
CA PHE A 222 6.78 -12.49 -4.91
C PHE A 222 8.03 -13.30 -4.56
N VAL A 223 7.97 -14.14 -3.51
CA VAL A 223 9.16 -14.84 -2.97
C VAL A 223 9.15 -16.35 -3.25
N ARG A 224 7.98 -16.98 -3.42
CA ARG A 224 7.88 -18.44 -3.61
C ARG A 224 8.69 -18.95 -4.81
N SER A 225 9.32 -20.11 -4.61
CA SER A 225 10.25 -20.71 -5.57
C SER A 225 9.61 -21.62 -6.63
N ARG A 226 8.40 -22.18 -6.38
CA ARG A 226 7.77 -23.15 -7.29
C ARG A 226 7.15 -22.51 -8.54
N ASP A 227 6.61 -21.30 -8.42
CA ASP A 227 5.92 -20.59 -9.51
C ASP A 227 6.41 -19.12 -9.57
N ARG A 228 7.59 -18.89 -10.15
CA ARG A 228 8.23 -17.56 -10.19
C ARG A 228 7.70 -16.67 -11.31
N HIS A 229 6.39 -16.48 -11.39
CA HIS A 229 5.79 -15.61 -12.41
C HIS A 229 4.63 -14.78 -11.86
N PHE A 230 4.48 -13.59 -12.43
CA PHE A 230 3.43 -12.63 -12.16
C PHE A 230 2.94 -12.13 -13.52
N GLY A 231 1.94 -12.80 -14.10
CA GLY A 231 1.71 -12.70 -15.55
C GLY A 231 2.95 -13.10 -16.34
N GLY A 232 3.34 -12.29 -17.32
CA GLY A 232 4.54 -12.46 -18.13
C GLY A 232 5.83 -11.90 -17.51
N TRP A 233 5.78 -11.41 -16.26
CA TRP A 233 6.98 -11.04 -15.51
C TRP A 233 7.46 -12.22 -14.65
N GLY A 234 8.76 -12.51 -14.66
CA GLY A 234 9.38 -13.45 -13.73
C GLY A 234 9.65 -12.81 -12.37
N THR A 235 9.42 -13.48 -11.24
CA THR A 235 9.71 -12.88 -9.92
C THR A 235 11.18 -13.05 -9.52
N GLY A 236 11.80 -11.93 -9.15
CA GLY A 236 13.24 -11.80 -8.98
C GLY A 236 13.74 -11.76 -7.54
N GLN A 237 12.95 -12.11 -6.52
CA GLN A 237 13.38 -12.00 -5.12
C GLN A 237 13.16 -13.29 -4.33
N SER A 238 13.90 -13.45 -3.24
CA SER A 238 13.79 -14.58 -2.30
C SER A 238 13.40 -14.15 -0.88
N ARG A 239 13.29 -12.83 -0.65
CA ARG A 239 12.91 -12.22 0.63
C ARG A 239 12.04 -10.98 0.35
N SER A 240 11.47 -10.40 1.40
CA SER A 240 10.69 -9.16 1.29
C SER A 240 11.52 -7.90 0.98
N TYR A 241 12.84 -8.02 1.14
CA TYR A 241 13.87 -7.08 0.71
C TYR A 241 14.78 -7.76 -0.31
N PHE A 242 15.53 -6.98 -1.09
CA PHE A 242 16.39 -7.51 -2.15
C PHE A 242 17.53 -6.56 -2.52
N ALA A 243 18.57 -7.11 -3.15
CA ALA A 243 19.61 -6.37 -3.83
C ALA A 243 19.78 -6.86 -5.27
N VAL A 244 19.94 -5.90 -6.20
CA VAL A 244 20.16 -6.17 -7.62
C VAL A 244 21.40 -5.44 -8.12
N GLU A 245 22.33 -6.19 -8.69
CA GLU A 245 23.44 -5.68 -9.50
C GLU A 245 22.89 -5.18 -10.84
N LEU A 246 23.08 -3.90 -11.13
CA LEU A 246 22.70 -3.25 -12.38
C LEU A 246 23.96 -2.89 -13.20
N PRO A 247 23.82 -2.44 -14.45
CA PRO A 247 24.97 -2.08 -15.28
C PRO A 247 25.77 -0.89 -14.72
N ALA A 248 27.04 -0.80 -15.10
CA ALA A 248 27.93 0.33 -14.79
C ALA A 248 27.98 0.68 -13.28
N ASP A 249 28.21 -0.35 -12.46
CA ASP A 249 28.34 -0.27 -10.99
C ASP A 249 27.12 0.32 -10.25
N TRP A 250 25.96 0.37 -10.91
CA TRP A 250 24.70 0.67 -10.25
C TRP A 250 24.18 -0.51 -9.45
N TRP A 251 23.55 -0.20 -8.32
CA TRP A 251 22.88 -1.16 -7.45
C TRP A 251 21.48 -0.66 -7.10
N LEU A 252 20.51 -1.58 -7.11
CA LEU A 252 19.18 -1.33 -6.58
C LEU A 252 18.99 -2.12 -5.29
N LEU A 253 18.70 -1.42 -4.20
CA LEU A 253 18.44 -2.00 -2.88
C LEU A 253 16.98 -1.72 -2.49
N GLY A 254 16.17 -2.77 -2.33
CA GLY A 254 14.78 -2.67 -1.87
C GLY A 254 14.69 -3.01 -0.39
N LEU A 255 14.19 -2.09 0.44
CA LEU A 255 14.13 -2.25 1.90
C LEU A 255 12.70 -2.52 2.40
N ASP A 256 12.55 -3.47 3.32
CA ASP A 256 11.29 -3.73 4.02
C ASP A 256 11.31 -3.07 5.41
N ASP A 257 10.76 -1.86 5.45
CA ASP A 257 10.77 -0.97 6.63
C ASP A 257 9.51 -1.12 7.51
N GLN A 258 8.58 -2.04 7.20
CA GLN A 258 7.37 -2.33 8.01
C GLN A 258 6.72 -1.11 8.69
N SER A 259 6.44 -0.06 7.91
CA SER A 259 5.87 1.22 8.39
C SER A 259 6.79 2.08 9.29
N GLY A 260 8.11 2.03 9.09
CA GLY A 260 9.08 2.81 9.86
C GLY A 260 9.56 2.11 11.14
N SER A 261 9.43 0.78 11.22
CA SER A 261 10.02 0.01 12.32
C SER A 261 11.53 -0.17 12.11
N TYR A 262 12.24 -0.63 13.13
CA TYR A 262 13.68 -0.89 13.02
C TYR A 262 13.94 -1.99 11.96
N LEU A 263 15.03 -1.85 11.19
CA LEU A 263 15.49 -2.90 10.28
C LEU A 263 15.98 -4.09 11.12
N ASP A 264 15.36 -5.24 10.93
CA ASP A 264 15.64 -6.45 11.68
C ASP A 264 17.05 -7.02 11.38
N ASP A 265 17.62 -7.74 12.35
CA ASP A 265 18.96 -8.32 12.25
C ASP A 265 19.16 -9.22 11.00
N PRO A 266 18.18 -10.05 10.58
CA PRO A 266 18.22 -10.78 9.31
C PRO A 266 18.47 -9.90 8.08
N GLN A 267 17.75 -8.78 7.98
CA GLN A 267 17.85 -7.86 6.86
C GLN A 267 19.18 -7.10 6.89
N LEU A 268 19.64 -6.67 8.07
CA LEU A 268 20.96 -6.06 8.22
C LEU A 268 22.08 -7.02 7.82
N THR A 269 22.01 -8.28 8.26
CA THR A 269 22.99 -9.33 7.90
C THR A 269 23.03 -9.55 6.39
N TYR A 270 21.87 -9.59 5.71
CA TYR A 270 21.79 -9.68 4.26
C TYR A 270 22.50 -8.50 3.59
N PHE A 271 22.20 -7.27 4.01
CA PHE A 271 22.80 -6.08 3.41
C PHE A 271 24.27 -5.86 3.79
N ASP A 272 24.76 -6.38 4.92
CA ASP A 272 26.20 -6.45 5.21
C ASP A 272 26.92 -7.36 4.20
N ALA A 273 26.28 -8.46 3.77
CA ALA A 273 26.83 -9.29 2.70
C ALA A 273 26.85 -8.56 1.35
N VAL A 274 25.82 -7.77 1.04
CA VAL A 274 25.76 -6.91 -0.15
C VAL A 274 26.84 -5.82 -0.08
N ALA A 275 27.02 -5.17 1.09
CA ALA A 275 27.96 -4.09 1.29
C ALA A 275 29.41 -4.50 1.00
N ARG A 276 29.77 -5.77 1.22
CA ARG A 276 31.09 -6.32 0.85
C ARG A 276 31.39 -6.29 -0.66
N LYS A 277 30.36 -6.15 -1.50
CA LYS A 277 30.49 -6.01 -2.97
C LYS A 277 30.41 -4.56 -3.44
N LEU A 278 30.03 -3.63 -2.56
CA LEU A 278 29.99 -2.21 -2.90
C LEU A 278 31.38 -1.60 -2.74
N GLY A 279 31.69 -0.61 -3.57
CA GLY A 279 32.93 0.15 -3.48
C GLY A 279 32.75 1.64 -3.83
N PRO A 280 33.84 2.42 -3.86
CA PRO A 280 33.79 3.86 -4.12
C PRO A 280 33.19 4.26 -5.49
N GLN A 281 33.22 3.35 -6.46
CA GLN A 281 32.63 3.55 -7.79
C GLN A 281 31.13 3.22 -7.83
N SER A 282 30.62 2.49 -6.83
CA SER A 282 29.24 2.01 -6.83
C SER A 282 28.25 3.16 -6.64
N LEU A 283 27.17 3.10 -7.42
CA LEU A 283 26.06 4.05 -7.39
C LEU A 283 24.82 3.32 -6.92
N VAL A 284 24.08 3.90 -5.97
CA VAL A 284 22.99 3.18 -5.29
C VAL A 284 21.65 3.89 -5.50
N ILE A 285 20.66 3.11 -5.95
CA ILE A 285 19.23 3.40 -5.90
C ILE A 285 18.67 2.66 -4.69
N ILE A 286 17.96 3.36 -3.81
CA ILE A 286 17.25 2.74 -2.68
C ILE A 286 15.74 2.88 -2.92
N ALA A 287 15.05 1.74 -2.99
CA ALA A 287 13.60 1.65 -3.04
C ALA A 287 13.05 1.35 -1.64
N VAL A 288 12.16 2.20 -1.16
CA VAL A 288 11.53 2.09 0.17
C VAL A 288 10.02 2.27 0.06
N PRO A 289 9.20 1.69 0.96
CA PRO A 289 7.75 1.73 0.78
C PRO A 289 7.15 3.13 0.97
N ALA A 290 7.78 3.99 1.78
CA ALA A 290 7.24 5.31 2.12
C ALA A 290 8.27 6.45 2.01
N PRO A 291 7.84 7.67 1.67
CA PRO A 291 8.70 8.84 1.52
C PRO A 291 8.95 9.45 2.90
N THR A 292 9.69 8.73 3.72
CA THR A 292 9.94 9.15 5.10
C THR A 292 10.64 10.51 5.17
N TRP A 293 11.36 10.93 4.12
CA TRP A 293 11.93 12.26 4.00
C TRP A 293 10.89 13.40 3.99
N VAL A 294 9.67 13.15 3.48
CA VAL A 294 8.55 14.11 3.58
C VAL A 294 7.86 13.97 4.94
N LYS A 295 7.61 12.73 5.39
CA LYS A 295 6.97 12.47 6.68
C LYS A 295 7.77 13.03 7.86
N ALA A 296 9.09 13.11 7.70
CA ALA A 296 10.03 13.62 8.68
C ALA A 296 9.82 15.09 9.05
N VAL A 297 9.12 15.87 8.21
CA VAL A 297 8.74 17.26 8.51
C VAL A 297 7.78 17.33 9.71
N ASP A 298 6.84 16.38 9.82
CA ASP A 298 5.89 16.31 10.93
C ASP A 298 6.32 15.31 12.01
N HIS A 299 7.14 14.32 11.64
CA HIS A 299 7.60 13.22 12.50
C HIS A 299 9.12 13.03 12.38
N PRO A 300 9.94 13.78 13.12
CA PRO A 300 11.39 13.84 12.94
C PRO A 300 12.13 12.49 12.92
N THR A 301 11.58 11.48 13.61
CA THR A 301 12.17 10.13 13.68
C THR A 301 11.82 9.24 12.48
N ALA A 302 10.93 9.67 11.58
CA ALA A 302 10.46 8.84 10.46
C ALA A 302 11.58 8.46 9.49
N TYR A 303 12.62 9.30 9.36
CA TYR A 303 13.75 9.04 8.47
C TYR A 303 14.87 8.21 9.12
N ASP A 304 14.78 7.91 10.42
CA ASP A 304 15.89 7.34 11.19
C ASP A 304 16.34 5.96 10.66
N SER A 305 15.41 5.08 10.25
CA SER A 305 15.74 3.75 9.69
C SER A 305 16.54 3.87 8.38
N ILE A 306 16.13 4.77 7.48
CA ILE A 306 16.83 5.00 6.21
C ILE A 306 18.18 5.69 6.44
N ASP A 307 18.25 6.67 7.34
CA ASP A 307 19.52 7.28 7.72
C ASP A 307 20.48 6.25 8.30
N TYR A 308 19.99 5.40 9.21
CA TYR A 308 20.76 4.32 9.81
C TYR A 308 21.32 3.37 8.75
N PHE A 309 20.48 2.94 7.80
CA PHE A 309 20.90 2.08 6.70
C PHE A 309 21.98 2.73 5.83
N VAL A 310 21.74 3.96 5.38
CA VAL A 310 22.71 4.69 4.55
C VAL A 310 24.04 4.88 5.28
N ARG A 311 23.99 5.30 6.54
CA ARG A 311 25.18 5.64 7.34
C ARG A 311 25.99 4.40 7.75
N THR A 312 25.31 3.29 8.04
CA THR A 312 25.94 2.11 8.65
C THR A 312 26.29 1.04 7.63
N ILE A 313 25.51 0.91 6.56
CA ILE A 313 25.71 -0.12 5.54
C ILE A 313 26.38 0.45 4.29
N VAL A 314 25.85 1.54 3.73
CA VAL A 314 26.30 2.02 2.40
C VAL A 314 27.52 2.93 2.51
N ALA A 315 27.45 3.99 3.31
CA ALA A 315 28.49 5.00 3.40
C ALA A 315 29.90 4.45 3.75
N PRO A 316 30.07 3.44 4.62
CA PRO A 316 31.39 2.88 4.93
C PRO A 316 32.08 2.22 3.74
N THR A 317 31.33 1.82 2.71
CA THR A 317 31.87 1.20 1.48
C THR A 317 32.43 2.24 0.49
N GLY A 318 32.17 3.52 0.71
CA GLY A 318 32.46 4.60 -0.23
C GLY A 318 31.44 4.76 -1.36
N ALA A 319 30.46 3.84 -1.48
CA ALA A 319 29.40 3.93 -2.48
C ALA A 319 28.53 5.18 -2.29
N ARG A 320 28.02 5.71 -3.41
CA ARG A 320 27.21 6.94 -3.43
C ARG A 320 25.75 6.61 -3.67
N VAL A 321 24.90 6.93 -2.69
CA VAL A 321 23.44 6.87 -2.88
C VAL A 321 23.00 8.06 -3.73
N ARG A 322 22.50 7.81 -4.95
CA ARG A 322 22.14 8.85 -5.92
C ARG A 322 20.64 9.07 -6.06
N LEU A 323 19.85 8.06 -5.74
CA LEU A 323 18.39 8.09 -5.86
C LEU A 323 17.74 7.33 -4.69
N LEU A 324 16.80 7.99 -4.00
CA LEU A 324 15.79 7.31 -3.18
C LEU A 324 14.45 7.40 -3.89
N VAL A 325 13.73 6.29 -3.94
CA VAL A 325 12.42 6.21 -4.57
C VAL A 325 11.41 5.52 -3.65
N SER A 326 10.18 6.05 -3.57
CA SER A 326 9.10 5.47 -2.76
C SER A 326 7.70 5.59 -3.36
N GLY A 327 6.75 4.89 -2.74
CA GLY A 327 5.29 5.04 -2.90
C GLY A 327 4.63 5.81 -1.74
N ASP A 328 3.55 5.25 -1.19
CA ASP A 328 2.73 5.62 -0.02
C ASP A 328 1.93 6.93 -0.16
N LEU A 329 2.58 8.01 -0.61
CA LEU A 329 1.86 9.22 -0.97
C LEU A 329 1.44 9.13 -2.42
N HIS A 330 0.13 9.14 -2.66
CA HIS A 330 -0.45 8.81 -3.97
C HIS A 330 -0.37 9.94 -4.99
N HIS A 331 0.84 10.44 -5.24
CA HIS A 331 1.18 11.44 -6.24
C HIS A 331 2.61 11.22 -6.75
N TYR A 332 3.04 12.06 -7.68
CA TYR A 332 4.44 12.22 -8.04
C TYR A 332 5.03 13.49 -7.41
N ALA A 333 6.21 13.40 -6.82
CA ALA A 333 6.98 14.54 -6.33
C ALA A 333 8.47 14.26 -6.38
N ARG A 334 9.27 15.28 -6.72
CA ARG A 334 10.73 15.19 -6.70
C ARG A 334 11.33 16.31 -5.87
N TYR A 335 12.15 15.92 -4.91
CA TYR A 335 13.02 16.81 -4.16
C TYR A 335 14.45 16.62 -4.63
N ALA A 336 15.09 17.73 -5.03
CA ALA A 336 16.48 17.73 -5.47
C ALA A 336 17.37 18.32 -4.38
N GLY A 337 18.49 17.66 -4.13
CA GLY A 337 19.53 18.15 -3.21
C GLY A 337 20.92 17.99 -3.81
N PRO A 338 21.95 18.38 -3.06
CA PRO A 338 23.33 18.37 -3.56
C PRO A 338 23.86 16.97 -3.86
N ASP A 339 23.44 15.97 -3.07
CA ASP A 339 24.05 14.64 -3.10
C ASP A 339 23.21 13.61 -3.86
N ARG A 340 21.88 13.79 -3.92
CA ARG A 340 20.93 12.81 -4.48
C ARG A 340 19.56 13.38 -4.83
N GLN A 341 18.79 12.60 -5.57
CA GLN A 341 17.36 12.85 -5.84
C GLN A 341 16.49 12.03 -4.88
N LEU A 342 15.39 12.61 -4.41
CA LEU A 342 14.36 11.93 -3.63
C LEU A 342 13.05 11.99 -4.42
N ILE A 343 12.53 10.84 -4.85
CA ILE A 343 11.35 10.75 -5.71
C ILE A 343 10.26 9.95 -5.01
N THR A 344 9.09 10.58 -4.85
CA THR A 344 7.85 9.92 -4.46
C THR A 344 7.06 9.66 -5.74
N CYS A 345 6.64 8.43 -5.99
CA CYS A 345 5.86 8.03 -7.16
C CYS A 345 4.82 6.97 -6.82
N GLY A 346 3.91 7.29 -5.89
CA GLY A 346 2.87 6.39 -5.40
C GLY A 346 1.57 6.39 -6.21
N SER A 347 1.66 6.60 -7.52
CA SER A 347 0.48 6.87 -8.36
C SER A 347 0.13 5.71 -9.30
N GLY A 348 0.37 4.48 -8.89
CA GLY A 348 0.21 3.29 -9.73
C GLY A 348 -1.22 2.75 -9.85
N GLY A 349 -2.06 2.96 -8.83
CA GLY A 349 -3.42 2.44 -8.81
C GLY A 349 -4.32 3.00 -7.71
N ALA A 350 -3.75 3.54 -6.64
CA ALA A 350 -4.45 4.14 -5.51
C ALA A 350 -5.19 5.44 -5.85
N TYR A 351 -6.10 5.87 -4.98
CA TYR A 351 -6.74 7.18 -5.13
C TYR A 351 -5.68 8.29 -5.02
N LEU A 352 -5.87 9.43 -5.67
CA LEU A 352 -4.90 10.53 -5.63
C LEU A 352 -4.74 11.12 -4.22
N TYR A 353 -3.51 11.33 -3.76
CA TYR A 353 -3.16 12.14 -2.58
C TYR A 353 -2.72 13.56 -3.02
N PRO A 354 -3.04 14.63 -2.28
CA PRO A 354 -2.76 15.99 -2.73
C PRO A 354 -1.27 16.34 -2.79
N THR A 355 -0.92 17.26 -3.69
CA THR A 355 0.43 17.83 -3.86
C THR A 355 0.53 19.28 -3.40
N HIS A 356 -0.60 19.94 -3.12
CA HIS A 356 -0.64 21.38 -2.87
C HIS A 356 -0.27 21.81 -1.44
N HIS A 357 -0.10 20.83 -0.55
CA HIS A 357 0.43 20.98 0.81
C HIS A 357 1.83 20.37 0.99
N LEU A 358 2.46 19.91 -0.10
CA LEU A 358 3.84 19.45 -0.03
C LEU A 358 4.76 20.58 0.44
N PRO A 359 5.69 20.31 1.37
CA PRO A 359 6.67 21.30 1.80
C PRO A 359 7.55 21.70 0.62
N GLU A 360 7.79 23.00 0.44
CA GLU A 360 8.63 23.49 -0.66
C GLU A 360 10.12 23.17 -0.45
N ARG A 361 10.51 22.95 0.82
CA ARG A 361 11.87 22.58 1.22
C ARG A 361 11.83 21.64 2.41
N ILE A 362 12.69 20.64 2.40
CA ILE A 362 12.85 19.66 3.49
C ILE A 362 14.32 19.55 3.90
N GLU A 363 14.55 19.12 5.14
CA GLU A 363 15.88 18.86 5.68
C GLU A 363 15.98 17.40 6.11
N VAL A 364 16.98 16.69 5.59
CA VAL A 364 17.08 15.22 5.72
C VAL A 364 18.54 14.81 6.00
N PRO A 365 18.83 14.11 7.10
CA PRO A 365 17.94 13.89 8.25
C PRO A 365 17.50 15.20 8.93
N PRO A 366 16.33 15.26 9.59
CA PRO A 366 15.87 16.44 10.33
C PRO A 366 16.83 16.83 11.44
N ARG A 367 16.93 18.12 11.76
CA ARG A 367 17.83 18.62 12.82
C ARG A 367 17.39 18.23 14.23
N ASP A 368 16.10 17.97 14.39
CA ASP A 368 15.42 17.64 15.63
C ASP A 368 15.20 16.14 15.82
N THR A 369 15.84 15.29 15.01
CA THR A 369 15.87 13.84 15.27
C THR A 369 16.53 13.52 16.62
N LEU A 370 16.00 12.50 17.29
CA LEU A 370 16.58 11.97 18.54
C LEU A 370 17.78 11.05 18.29
N ALA A 371 18.06 10.70 17.03
CA ALA A 371 19.18 9.86 16.64
C ALA A 371 20.53 10.57 16.94
N ARG A 372 21.20 10.14 18.01
CA ARG A 372 22.46 10.73 18.50
C ARG A 372 23.62 10.70 17.50
N ARG A 373 23.55 9.83 16.50
CA ARG A 373 24.57 9.65 15.45
C ARG A 373 23.99 9.89 14.06
N ALA A 374 22.99 10.75 13.90
CA ALA A 374 22.40 11.04 12.59
C ALA A 374 23.46 11.52 11.59
N SER A 375 23.25 11.20 10.30
CA SER A 375 24.07 11.79 9.24
C SER A 375 23.94 13.32 9.20
N ARG A 376 24.88 13.98 8.53
CA ARG A 376 24.82 15.43 8.36
C ARG A 376 23.56 15.85 7.59
N THR A 377 22.75 16.70 8.21
CA THR A 377 21.56 17.29 7.59
C THR A 377 21.89 17.98 6.27
N ARG A 378 21.05 17.72 5.26
CA ARG A 378 21.08 18.32 3.93
C ARG A 378 19.70 18.87 3.58
N ALA A 379 19.68 20.00 2.89
CA ALA A 379 18.44 20.58 2.39
C ALA A 379 18.13 20.06 0.99
N TYR A 380 16.85 19.83 0.72
CA TYR A 380 16.32 19.45 -0.59
C TYR A 380 15.11 20.32 -0.92
N ASP A 381 15.05 20.80 -2.15
CA ASP A 381 13.99 21.67 -2.63
C ASP A 381 13.02 20.89 -3.52
N LEU A 382 11.71 21.17 -3.38
CA LEU A 382 10.67 20.58 -4.21
C LEU A 382 10.73 21.19 -5.61
N VAL A 383 11.28 20.44 -6.57
CA VAL A 383 11.52 20.94 -7.93
C VAL A 383 10.43 20.54 -8.91
N ALA A 384 9.68 19.48 -8.63
CA ALA A 384 8.55 19.04 -9.45
C ALA A 384 7.50 18.30 -8.63
N ARG A 385 6.24 18.39 -9.08
CA ARG A 385 5.11 17.66 -8.52
C ARG A 385 4.07 17.39 -9.60
N TYR A 386 3.39 16.25 -9.49
CA TYR A 386 2.25 15.94 -10.35
C TYR A 386 1.15 15.23 -9.55
N PRO A 387 -0.11 15.72 -9.62
CA PRO A 387 -0.58 16.90 -10.35
C PRO A 387 0.02 18.20 -9.82
N ASP A 388 0.00 19.26 -10.64
CA ASP A 388 0.46 20.58 -10.21
C ASP A 388 -0.37 21.13 -9.04
N ARG A 389 0.16 22.15 -8.36
CA ARG A 389 -0.46 22.72 -7.15
C ARG A 389 -1.88 23.23 -7.40
N ALA A 390 -2.13 23.90 -8.53
CA ALA A 390 -3.44 24.48 -8.82
C ALA A 390 -4.47 23.39 -9.13
N ARG A 391 -4.09 22.40 -9.93
CA ARG A 391 -4.91 21.24 -10.26
C ARG A 391 -5.23 20.40 -9.03
N SER A 392 -4.24 20.17 -8.16
CA SER A 392 -4.45 19.45 -6.90
C SER A 392 -5.45 20.18 -5.99
N ARG A 393 -5.38 21.51 -5.86
CA ARG A 393 -6.39 22.30 -5.12
C ARG A 393 -7.77 22.19 -5.75
N ARG A 394 -7.85 22.23 -7.08
CA ARG A 394 -9.12 22.10 -7.81
C ARG A 394 -9.78 20.74 -7.58
N TYR A 395 -9.00 19.66 -7.47
CA TYR A 395 -9.54 18.35 -7.12
C TYR A 395 -10.23 18.33 -5.76
N GLY A 396 -9.81 19.16 -4.80
CA GLY A 396 -10.46 19.25 -3.49
C GLY A 396 -11.96 19.55 -3.58
N TRP A 397 -12.39 20.40 -4.52
CA TRP A 397 -13.79 20.77 -4.71
C TRP A 397 -14.69 19.65 -5.22
N GLY A 398 -14.11 18.57 -5.76
CA GLY A 398 -14.88 17.40 -6.19
C GLY A 398 -15.57 16.66 -5.03
N VAL A 399 -15.22 16.97 -3.77
CA VAL A 399 -15.75 16.33 -2.57
C VAL A 399 -17.27 16.42 -2.45
N PHE A 400 -17.89 17.56 -2.81
CA PHE A 400 -19.34 17.76 -2.75
C PHE A 400 -20.09 16.75 -3.62
N GLY A 401 -19.65 16.52 -4.86
CA GLY A 401 -20.27 15.51 -5.71
C GLY A 401 -19.87 14.08 -5.33
N ARG A 402 -18.58 13.86 -5.03
CA ARG A 402 -18.03 12.50 -4.94
C ARG A 402 -18.26 11.83 -3.59
N LEU A 403 -18.23 12.57 -2.49
CA LEU A 403 -18.39 12.01 -1.15
C LEU A 403 -19.73 11.25 -1.00
N PRO A 404 -20.91 11.87 -1.25
CA PRO A 404 -22.19 11.19 -1.07
C PRO A 404 -22.42 10.07 -2.10
N LEU A 405 -21.99 10.26 -3.35
CA LEU A 405 -22.20 9.29 -4.43
C LEU A 405 -21.32 8.03 -4.28
N ARG A 406 -20.07 8.19 -3.83
CA ARG A 406 -19.15 7.06 -3.67
C ARG A 406 -19.28 6.36 -2.34
N ASN A 407 -19.76 7.07 -1.31
CA ASN A 407 -19.91 6.54 0.03
C ASN A 407 -21.37 6.64 0.48
N PRO A 408 -22.33 5.99 -0.22
CA PRO A 408 -23.75 6.09 0.13
C PRO A 408 -24.01 5.62 1.57
N GLY A 409 -23.29 4.60 2.05
CA GLY A 409 -23.37 4.15 3.44
C GLY A 409 -22.96 5.21 4.46
N PHE A 410 -22.05 6.14 4.10
CA PHE A 410 -21.68 7.27 4.95
C PHE A 410 -22.84 8.26 5.07
N SER A 411 -23.48 8.61 3.95
CA SER A 411 -24.66 9.47 3.93
C SER A 411 -25.84 8.84 4.69
N THR A 412 -26.04 7.52 4.55
CA THR A 412 -27.06 6.78 5.31
C THR A 412 -26.79 6.79 6.81
N LEU A 413 -25.53 6.60 7.23
CA LEU A 413 -25.13 6.69 8.64
C LEU A 413 -25.43 8.09 9.19
N LEU A 414 -25.00 9.14 8.50
CA LEU A 414 -25.26 10.52 8.92
C LEU A 414 -26.76 10.80 8.97
N GLY A 415 -27.52 10.37 7.97
CA GLY A 415 -28.97 10.50 7.93
C GLY A 415 -29.65 9.82 9.11
N THR A 416 -29.17 8.63 9.50
CA THR A 416 -29.68 7.89 10.66
C THR A 416 -29.40 8.64 11.96
N LEU A 417 -28.16 9.07 12.17
CA LEU A 417 -27.76 9.83 13.36
C LEU A 417 -28.53 11.16 13.46
N HIS A 418 -28.67 11.89 12.36
CA HIS A 418 -29.45 13.13 12.30
C HIS A 418 -30.94 12.91 12.52
N THR A 419 -31.51 11.80 12.02
CA THR A 419 -32.91 11.46 12.27
C THR A 419 -33.15 11.14 13.74
N LEU A 420 -32.27 10.36 14.38
CA LEU A 420 -32.36 10.06 15.81
C LEU A 420 -32.21 11.32 16.67
N LEU A 421 -31.24 12.18 16.33
CA LEU A 421 -31.05 13.46 17.02
C LEU A 421 -32.27 14.37 16.84
N MET A 422 -32.81 14.46 15.62
CA MET A 422 -34.01 15.22 15.32
C MET A 422 -35.22 14.74 16.13
N LEU A 423 -35.47 13.43 16.18
CA LEU A 423 -36.57 12.84 16.93
C LEU A 423 -36.45 13.13 18.43
N ALA A 424 -35.24 13.06 18.98
CA ALA A 424 -34.97 13.42 20.38
C ALA A 424 -35.24 14.91 20.64
N MET A 425 -34.79 15.81 19.76
CA MET A 425 -35.08 17.25 19.86
C MET A 425 -36.56 17.57 19.73
N ALA A 426 -37.26 16.98 18.75
CA ALA A 426 -38.70 17.14 18.53
C ALA A 426 -39.51 16.67 19.74
N GLY A 427 -39.15 15.52 20.32
CA GLY A 427 -39.78 14.98 21.51
C GLY A 427 -39.64 15.89 22.73
N VAL A 428 -38.44 16.45 22.97
CA VAL A 428 -38.25 17.45 24.04
C VAL A 428 -39.03 18.74 23.77
N ALA A 429 -39.09 19.21 22.52
CA ALA A 429 -39.79 20.44 22.16
C ALA A 429 -41.31 20.34 22.33
N ALA A 430 -41.89 19.17 22.02
CA ALA A 430 -43.32 18.90 22.09
C ALA A 430 -43.80 18.51 23.50
N ASN A 431 -43.01 17.71 24.24
CA ASN A 431 -43.41 17.21 25.56
C ASN A 431 -42.91 18.12 26.69
N ARG A 432 -43.47 19.33 26.77
CA ARG A 432 -43.17 20.32 27.84
C ARG A 432 -43.77 19.95 29.22
N ALA A 433 -44.37 18.77 29.39
CA ALA A 433 -45.06 18.36 30.62
C ALA A 433 -44.44 17.10 31.26
N GLY A 434 -44.20 17.12 32.58
CA GLY A 434 -43.98 15.94 33.45
C GLY A 434 -42.61 15.25 33.40
N GLY A 435 -42.00 15.00 34.57
CA GLY A 435 -40.60 14.58 34.70
C GLY A 435 -40.19 13.23 34.08
N THR A 436 -41.06 12.22 34.05
CA THR A 436 -40.69 10.89 33.49
C THR A 436 -40.71 10.89 31.95
N GLU A 437 -41.69 11.54 31.33
CA GLU A 437 -41.80 11.65 29.86
C GLU A 437 -40.72 12.57 29.28
N GLN A 438 -40.36 13.63 29.99
CA GLN A 438 -39.25 14.50 29.62
C GLN A 438 -37.90 13.74 29.56
N ARG A 439 -37.67 12.81 30.52
CA ARG A 439 -36.44 11.99 30.56
C ARG A 439 -36.31 11.04 29.38
N LEU A 440 -37.42 10.55 28.83
CA LEU A 440 -37.44 9.66 27.67
C LEU A 440 -36.82 10.30 26.41
N PHE A 441 -36.84 11.64 26.32
CA PHE A 441 -36.27 12.36 25.18
C PHE A 441 -35.01 13.15 25.54
N SER A 442 -34.90 13.66 26.77
CA SER A 442 -33.73 14.46 27.19
C SER A 442 -32.46 13.62 27.32
N VAL A 443 -32.54 12.37 27.79
CA VAL A 443 -31.37 11.48 27.91
C VAL A 443 -30.84 11.08 26.52
N PRO A 444 -31.66 10.58 25.58
CA PRO A 444 -31.21 10.37 24.20
C PRO A 444 -30.70 11.63 23.52
N LEU A 445 -31.31 12.79 23.76
CA LEU A 445 -30.84 14.06 23.21
C LEU A 445 -29.41 14.38 23.69
N VAL A 446 -29.17 14.36 25.01
CA VAL A 446 -27.83 14.61 25.55
C VAL A 446 -26.83 13.59 25.03
N ALA A 447 -27.20 12.30 24.99
CA ALA A 447 -26.34 11.26 24.43
C ALA A 447 -25.99 11.53 22.96
N MET A 448 -26.96 11.89 22.12
CA MET A 448 -26.74 12.19 20.71
C MET A 448 -25.93 13.47 20.48
N LEU A 449 -26.10 14.49 21.32
CA LEU A 449 -25.25 15.69 21.30
C LEU A 449 -23.80 15.34 21.66
N VAL A 450 -23.58 14.51 22.69
CA VAL A 450 -22.25 14.03 23.07
C VAL A 450 -21.63 13.20 21.94
N VAL A 451 -22.38 12.26 21.36
CA VAL A 451 -21.93 11.44 20.22
C VAL A 451 -21.56 12.33 19.02
N THR A 452 -22.36 13.35 18.72
CA THR A 452 -22.10 14.28 17.61
C THR A 452 -20.83 15.09 17.86
N MET A 453 -20.69 15.69 19.05
CA MET A 453 -19.52 16.52 19.40
C MET A 453 -18.24 15.69 19.51
N LEU A 454 -18.31 14.53 20.17
CA LEU A 454 -17.18 13.61 20.30
C LEU A 454 -16.80 13.05 18.94
N GLY A 455 -17.78 12.65 18.13
CA GLY A 455 -17.58 12.18 16.76
C GLY A 455 -16.85 13.21 15.92
N ALA A 456 -17.28 14.48 15.94
CA ALA A 456 -16.61 15.56 15.21
C ALA A 456 -15.20 15.84 15.73
N ALA A 457 -14.98 15.83 17.06
CA ALA A 457 -13.65 16.03 17.64
C ALA A 457 -12.68 14.87 17.35
N VAL A 458 -13.18 13.63 17.32
CA VAL A 458 -12.41 12.45 16.91
C VAL A 458 -12.17 12.48 15.41
N PHE A 459 -13.12 12.88 14.59
CA PHE A 459 -12.95 12.99 13.13
C PHE A 459 -11.90 14.03 12.75
N ALA A 460 -11.85 15.16 13.46
CA ALA A 460 -10.83 16.21 13.26
C ALA A 460 -9.39 15.76 13.57
N LYS A 461 -9.23 14.73 14.40
CA LYS A 461 -7.96 14.07 14.67
C LYS A 461 -8.22 12.61 15.05
N PRO A 462 -8.29 11.72 14.05
CA PRO A 462 -8.50 10.30 14.27
C PRO A 462 -7.38 9.71 15.13
N PRO A 463 -7.63 8.66 15.93
CA PRO A 463 -6.60 8.02 16.75
C PRO A 463 -5.44 7.45 15.92
N SER A 464 -5.68 7.12 14.66
CA SER A 464 -4.67 6.68 13.69
C SER A 464 -3.80 7.81 13.14
N ALA A 465 -4.18 9.07 13.31
CA ALA A 465 -3.40 10.21 12.85
C ALA A 465 -2.26 10.51 13.83
N GLY A 466 -1.02 10.42 13.34
CA GLY A 466 0.19 10.68 14.12
C GLY A 466 0.29 12.11 14.69
N GLY A 467 1.31 12.33 15.53
CA GLY A 467 1.67 13.64 16.09
C GLY A 467 0.77 14.16 17.20
N LYS A 468 1.01 15.40 17.66
CA LYS A 468 0.27 16.02 18.78
C LYS A 468 -1.05 16.66 18.31
N ARG A 469 -2.06 16.74 19.19
CA ARG A 469 -3.25 17.56 18.93
C ARG A 469 -2.89 19.03 19.12
N HIS A 470 -3.04 19.81 18.06
CA HIS A 470 -2.92 21.28 18.09
C HIS A 470 -4.29 21.97 18.21
N VAL A 471 -4.30 23.23 18.63
CA VAL A 471 -5.52 24.06 18.79
C VAL A 471 -6.42 24.05 17.55
N ARG A 472 -5.83 24.06 16.35
CA ARG A 472 -6.59 23.97 15.07
C ARG A 472 -7.53 22.77 15.01
N HIS A 473 -7.14 21.61 15.54
CA HIS A 473 -7.98 20.41 15.52
C HIS A 473 -9.18 20.55 16.44
N TRP A 474 -9.01 21.23 17.58
CA TRP A 474 -10.12 21.52 18.50
C TRP A 474 -11.07 22.53 17.89
N LEU A 475 -10.57 23.64 17.34
CA LEU A 475 -11.41 24.65 16.70
C LEU A 475 -12.20 24.06 15.52
N LEU A 476 -11.55 23.29 14.65
CA LEU A 476 -12.19 22.64 13.52
C LEU A 476 -13.18 21.56 13.97
N GLY A 477 -12.81 20.69 14.91
CA GLY A 477 -13.68 19.62 15.39
C GLY A 477 -14.90 20.14 16.17
N VAL A 478 -14.72 21.11 17.07
CA VAL A 478 -15.83 21.73 17.80
C VAL A 478 -16.71 22.52 16.84
N GLY A 479 -16.12 23.31 15.93
CA GLY A 479 -16.87 24.05 14.91
C GLY A 479 -17.71 23.12 14.02
N HIS A 480 -17.13 21.99 13.60
CA HIS A 480 -17.84 20.98 12.83
C HIS A 480 -18.99 20.32 13.60
N GLY A 481 -18.76 19.96 14.87
CA GLY A 481 -19.80 19.43 15.74
C GLY A 481 -20.95 20.42 15.95
N LEU A 482 -20.64 21.68 16.24
CA LEU A 482 -21.64 22.75 16.37
C LEU A 482 -22.43 22.96 15.07
N ALA A 483 -21.78 22.89 13.92
CA ALA A 483 -22.45 22.99 12.63
C ALA A 483 -23.44 21.82 12.40
N HIS A 484 -23.08 20.59 12.82
CA HIS A 484 -24.00 19.46 12.79
C HIS A 484 -25.18 19.64 13.76
N VAL A 485 -24.95 20.16 14.97
CA VAL A 485 -26.03 20.47 15.93
C VAL A 485 -26.96 21.55 15.37
N ALA A 486 -26.42 22.59 14.73
CA ALA A 486 -27.20 23.64 14.09
C ALA A 486 -28.03 23.08 12.91
N LEU A 487 -27.44 22.22 12.08
CA LEU A 487 -28.15 21.52 11.00
C LEU A 487 -29.27 20.64 11.55
N ALA A 488 -29.03 19.91 12.64
CA ALA A 488 -30.05 19.10 13.30
C ALA A 488 -31.18 19.95 13.88
N ALA A 489 -30.87 21.07 14.53
CA ALA A 489 -31.87 22.00 15.05
C ALA A 489 -32.74 22.61 13.94
N ALA A 490 -32.13 23.02 12.83
CA ALA A 490 -32.85 23.50 11.65
C ALA A 490 -33.72 22.40 11.02
N GLY A 491 -33.20 21.17 10.96
CA GLY A 491 -33.93 19.99 10.50
C GLY A 491 -35.12 19.64 11.39
N THR A 492 -34.97 19.72 12.72
CA THR A 492 -36.07 19.58 13.69
C THR A 492 -37.13 20.65 13.49
N TRP A 493 -36.72 21.91 13.35
CA TRP A 493 -37.66 23.01 13.09
C TRP A 493 -38.47 22.77 11.81
N ALA A 494 -37.80 22.37 10.72
CA ALA A 494 -38.47 22.03 9.47
C ALA A 494 -39.40 20.81 9.63
N TRP A 495 -38.95 19.76 10.32
CA TRP A 495 -39.74 18.55 10.55
C TRP A 495 -41.04 18.83 11.32
N LEU A 496 -40.97 19.64 12.37
CA LEU A 496 -42.14 20.04 13.18
C LEU A 496 -43.16 20.88 12.39
N ALA A 497 -42.75 21.51 11.28
CA ALA A 497 -43.62 22.26 10.40
C ALA A 497 -44.26 21.39 9.28
N LEU A 498 -43.80 20.15 9.09
CA LEU A 498 -44.32 19.26 8.06
C LEU A 498 -45.58 18.50 8.53
N PRO A 499 -46.53 18.22 7.62
CA PRO A 499 -47.77 17.51 7.97
C PRO A 499 -47.51 16.08 8.48
N PHE A 500 -46.38 15.48 8.08
CA PHE A 500 -45.97 14.13 8.49
C PHE A 500 -45.85 13.98 10.00
N TYR A 501 -45.48 15.05 10.70
CA TYR A 501 -45.32 15.04 12.15
C TYR A 501 -46.64 14.77 12.88
N HIS A 502 -47.77 15.22 12.31
CA HIS A 502 -49.09 15.11 12.92
C HIS A 502 -49.83 13.81 12.58
N TRP A 503 -49.20 12.90 11.84
CA TRP A 503 -49.79 11.59 11.55
C TRP A 503 -49.88 10.72 12.80
N SER A 504 -50.81 9.76 12.78
CA SER A 504 -50.94 8.77 13.86
C SER A 504 -49.70 7.88 13.93
N TRP A 505 -49.19 7.64 15.14
CA TRP A 505 -48.12 6.68 15.38
C TRP A 505 -48.45 5.30 14.76
N PRO A 506 -47.50 4.63 14.07
CA PRO A 506 -46.06 4.93 13.91
C PRO A 506 -45.69 5.72 12.64
N LEU A 507 -46.65 6.28 11.92
CA LEU A 507 -46.42 6.89 10.60
C LEU A 507 -45.43 8.08 10.60
N PRO A 508 -45.38 8.97 11.62
CA PRO A 508 -44.36 10.03 11.66
C PRO A 508 -42.94 9.48 11.69
N ALA A 509 -42.68 8.39 12.43
CA ALA A 509 -41.36 7.77 12.49
C ALA A 509 -40.98 7.10 11.17
N ALA A 510 -41.95 6.44 10.52
CA ALA A 510 -41.74 5.88 9.18
C ALA A 510 -41.42 6.98 8.15
N ALA A 511 -42.17 8.09 8.17
CA ALA A 511 -41.92 9.25 7.32
C ALA A 511 -40.57 9.92 7.63
N ALA A 512 -40.16 9.97 8.91
CA ALA A 512 -38.84 10.47 9.29
C ALA A 512 -37.73 9.60 8.69
N ALA A 513 -37.88 8.28 8.72
CA ALA A 513 -36.90 7.36 8.14
C ALA A 513 -36.83 7.42 6.61
N VAL A 514 -37.99 7.51 5.93
CA VAL A 514 -38.08 7.39 4.46
C VAL A 514 -37.93 8.73 3.74
N VAL A 515 -38.37 9.84 4.34
CA VAL A 515 -38.37 11.17 3.72
C VAL A 515 -37.29 12.07 4.31
N TYR A 516 -37.31 12.28 5.63
CA TYR A 516 -36.35 13.17 6.29
C TYR A 516 -34.93 12.60 6.25
N GLY A 517 -34.77 11.31 6.57
CA GLY A 517 -33.48 10.62 6.67
C GLY A 517 -32.59 10.75 5.43
N PRO A 518 -33.07 10.42 4.21
CA PRO A 518 -32.27 10.58 2.99
C PRO A 518 -31.88 12.04 2.71
N VAL A 519 -32.81 12.98 2.90
CA VAL A 519 -32.56 14.41 2.65
C VAL A 519 -31.54 14.97 3.63
N ILE A 520 -31.74 14.75 4.93
CA ILE A 520 -30.80 15.25 5.95
C ILE A 520 -29.45 14.52 5.87
N GLY A 521 -29.44 13.24 5.47
CA GLY A 521 -28.22 12.47 5.26
C GLY A 521 -27.36 13.04 4.13
N PHE A 522 -27.99 13.45 3.02
CA PHE A 522 -27.32 14.17 1.95
C PHE A 522 -26.79 15.52 2.43
N LEU A 523 -27.62 16.36 3.07
CA LEU A 523 -27.19 17.67 3.57
C LEU A 523 -26.06 17.57 4.62
N ALA A 524 -26.11 16.55 5.48
CA ALA A 524 -25.05 16.29 6.45
C ALA A 524 -23.75 15.84 5.76
N ALA A 525 -23.82 15.06 4.67
CA ALA A 525 -22.65 14.72 3.87
C ALA A 525 -22.05 15.96 3.18
N GLU A 526 -22.88 16.86 2.64
CA GLU A 526 -22.42 18.15 2.09
C GLU A 526 -21.75 19.02 3.17
N LEU A 527 -22.26 18.99 4.40
CA LEU A 527 -21.62 19.68 5.53
C LEU A 527 -20.24 19.09 5.86
N VAL A 528 -20.10 17.76 5.83
CA VAL A 528 -18.78 17.09 5.98
C VAL A 528 -17.87 17.44 4.81
N ALA A 529 -18.38 17.50 3.58
CA ALA A 529 -17.62 17.89 2.39
C ALA A 529 -17.06 19.33 2.52
N ALA A 530 -17.89 20.27 2.96
CA ALA A 530 -17.47 21.65 3.26
C ALA A 530 -16.42 21.69 4.38
N TYR A 531 -16.63 20.93 5.46
CA TYR A 531 -15.67 20.80 6.54
C TYR A 531 -14.32 20.28 6.05
N LEU A 532 -14.29 19.18 5.29
CA LEU A 532 -13.06 18.57 4.77
C LEU A 532 -12.29 19.54 3.88
N LEU A 533 -12.97 20.35 3.08
CA LEU A 533 -12.34 21.36 2.23
C LEU A 533 -11.69 22.47 3.07
N VAL A 534 -12.39 22.97 4.10
CA VAL A 534 -11.87 24.00 5.00
C VAL A 534 -10.74 23.45 5.87
N ALA A 535 -10.95 22.32 6.54
CA ALA A 535 -9.96 21.65 7.37
C ALA A 535 -8.70 21.32 6.57
N GLY A 536 -8.88 20.82 5.34
CA GLY A 536 -7.81 20.49 4.41
C GLY A 536 -6.89 21.68 4.14
N ALA A 537 -7.44 22.88 3.98
CA ALA A 537 -6.66 24.12 3.79
C ALA A 537 -5.74 24.46 4.98
N PHE A 538 -6.03 23.93 6.18
CA PHE A 538 -5.21 24.06 7.39
C PHE A 538 -4.33 22.83 7.67
N GLY A 539 -4.24 21.89 6.72
CA GLY A 539 -3.49 20.64 6.86
C GLY A 539 -4.15 19.62 7.80
N VAL A 540 -5.46 19.72 8.01
CA VAL A 540 -6.25 18.79 8.84
C VAL A 540 -7.20 18.01 7.96
N ASN A 541 -7.30 16.69 8.17
CA ASN A 541 -8.13 15.79 7.35
C ASN A 541 -7.88 15.85 5.83
N LEU A 542 -6.67 16.24 5.42
CA LEU A 542 -6.31 16.33 4.03
C LEU A 542 -6.36 14.96 3.32
N ASN A 543 -6.00 13.89 4.06
CA ASN A 543 -6.15 12.51 3.63
C ASN A 543 -7.63 12.17 3.38
N GLU A 544 -8.49 12.40 4.37
CA GLU A 544 -9.92 12.06 4.27
C GLU A 544 -10.63 12.84 3.15
N LEU A 545 -10.22 14.09 2.89
CA LEU A 545 -10.73 14.90 1.76
C LEU A 545 -10.51 14.20 0.41
N PHE A 546 -9.37 13.54 0.22
CA PHE A 546 -9.02 12.90 -1.05
C PHE A 546 -9.43 11.42 -1.09
N ALA A 547 -9.28 10.70 0.02
CA ALA A 547 -9.74 9.32 0.19
C ALA A 547 -11.26 9.22 -0.01
N GLY A 548 -12.02 10.17 0.57
CA GLY A 548 -13.48 10.25 0.40
C GLY A 548 -13.92 10.45 -1.05
N GLN A 549 -13.06 11.05 -1.88
CA GLN A 549 -13.31 11.26 -3.30
C GLN A 549 -12.91 10.07 -4.18
N GLY A 550 -11.96 9.23 -3.77
CA GLY A 550 -11.51 8.07 -4.53
C GLY A 550 -11.07 8.41 -5.96
N ILE A 551 -10.22 9.44 -6.11
CA ILE A 551 -9.84 9.97 -7.43
C ILE A 551 -8.88 9.00 -8.14
N GLU A 552 -9.38 8.28 -9.14
CA GLU A 552 -8.57 7.33 -9.94
C GLU A 552 -7.68 8.00 -11.00
N ASP A 553 -7.96 9.25 -11.38
CA ASP A 553 -7.16 9.97 -12.39
C ASP A 553 -5.82 10.47 -11.82
N SER A 554 -5.00 11.08 -12.67
CA SER A 554 -3.66 11.58 -12.33
C SER A 554 -2.72 10.49 -11.81
N LYS A 555 -2.48 9.47 -12.65
CA LYS A 555 -1.58 8.35 -12.34
C LYS A 555 -0.18 8.60 -12.89
N ALA A 556 0.82 7.93 -12.32
CA ALA A 556 2.19 8.07 -12.77
C ALA A 556 3.03 6.85 -12.40
N PHE A 557 4.07 6.62 -13.20
CA PHE A 557 5.15 5.65 -12.95
C PHE A 557 6.46 6.23 -13.50
N LEU A 558 7.58 5.63 -13.15
CA LEU A 558 8.90 6.03 -13.65
C LEU A 558 9.39 4.99 -14.64
N ARG A 559 9.87 5.43 -15.79
CA ARG A 559 10.67 4.61 -16.70
C ARG A 559 12.10 5.13 -16.68
N MET A 560 13.05 4.26 -16.40
CA MET A 560 14.46 4.60 -16.19
C MET A 560 15.33 3.88 -17.19
N ARG A 561 16.39 4.54 -17.65
CA ARG A 561 17.42 3.98 -18.49
C ARG A 561 18.77 4.18 -17.83
N ILE A 562 19.47 3.08 -17.55
CA ILE A 562 20.90 3.08 -17.24
C ILE A 562 21.63 2.76 -18.55
N ASP A 563 22.39 3.71 -19.05
CA ASP A 563 23.23 3.50 -20.23
C ASP A 563 24.54 2.79 -19.87
N PRO A 564 25.23 2.15 -20.84
CA PRO A 564 26.49 1.44 -20.59
C PRO A 564 27.60 2.32 -20.00
N ASP A 565 27.51 3.64 -20.16
CA ASP A 565 28.44 4.63 -19.57
C ASP A 565 28.11 4.96 -18.09
N GLY A 566 27.03 4.39 -17.56
CA GLY A 566 26.54 4.62 -16.19
C GLY A 566 25.63 5.84 -16.04
N THR A 567 25.28 6.54 -17.12
CA THR A 567 24.28 7.61 -17.08
C THR A 567 22.90 7.01 -16.80
N LEU A 568 22.26 7.46 -15.71
CA LEU A 568 20.87 7.14 -15.39
C LEU A 568 19.96 8.27 -15.86
N THR A 569 19.06 7.98 -16.81
CA THR A 569 17.99 8.89 -17.24
C THR A 569 16.63 8.40 -16.73
N ILE A 570 15.90 9.26 -16.02
CA ILE A 570 14.58 8.96 -15.46
C ILE A 570 13.54 9.75 -16.25
N TYR A 571 12.54 9.05 -16.75
CA TYR A 571 11.36 9.57 -17.44
C TYR A 571 10.13 9.41 -16.52
N PRO A 572 9.69 10.48 -15.84
CA PRO A 572 8.47 10.44 -15.03
C PRO A 572 7.25 10.50 -15.95
N ILE A 573 6.53 9.38 -16.11
CA ILE A 573 5.41 9.28 -17.04
C ILE A 573 4.10 9.47 -16.27
N ALA A 574 3.36 10.52 -16.63
CA ALA A 574 2.07 10.89 -16.09
C ALA A 574 0.93 10.50 -17.04
N VAL A 575 -0.20 10.10 -16.44
CA VAL A 575 -1.45 9.76 -17.12
C VAL A 575 -2.56 10.58 -16.50
N ASP A 576 -3.06 11.57 -17.25
CA ASP A 576 -4.04 12.53 -16.74
C ASP A 576 -5.41 11.89 -16.47
N ARG A 577 -5.83 10.96 -17.34
CA ARG A 577 -7.08 10.21 -17.20
C ARG A 577 -6.83 8.73 -17.43
N VAL A 578 -7.32 7.91 -16.50
CA VAL A 578 -7.29 6.45 -16.65
C VAL A 578 -8.41 5.97 -17.55
N ALA A 579 -8.21 4.81 -18.18
CA ALA A 579 -9.23 4.18 -18.99
C ALA A 579 -10.30 3.54 -18.10
N ARG A 580 -11.57 3.73 -18.48
CA ARG A 580 -12.75 3.20 -17.78
C ARG A 580 -13.58 2.27 -18.63
N ASP A 581 -13.37 2.31 -19.94
CA ASP A 581 -14.05 1.49 -20.92
C ASP A 581 -13.03 0.60 -21.64
N TRP A 582 -13.17 -0.70 -21.42
CA TRP A 582 -12.27 -1.72 -21.95
C TRP A 582 -12.98 -2.54 -23.02
N LYS A 583 -12.20 -3.01 -24.00
CA LYS A 583 -12.64 -3.98 -25.00
C LYS A 583 -11.61 -5.11 -25.04
N LEU A 584 -12.02 -6.30 -25.49
CA LEU A 584 -11.07 -7.35 -25.79
C LEU A 584 -10.08 -6.85 -26.85
N ASN A 585 -8.81 -7.15 -26.65
CA ASN A 585 -7.77 -6.79 -27.59
C ASN A 585 -7.79 -7.77 -28.77
N PRO A 586 -7.97 -7.29 -30.02
CA PRO A 586 -8.01 -8.14 -31.20
C PRO A 586 -6.66 -8.80 -31.53
N ASP A 587 -5.55 -8.26 -31.04
CA ASP A 587 -4.25 -8.93 -31.15
C ASP A 587 -4.25 -10.19 -30.27
N THR A 588 -4.11 -11.35 -30.90
CA THR A 588 -4.12 -12.66 -30.24
C THR A 588 -2.73 -13.19 -29.92
N SER A 589 -1.67 -12.39 -30.10
CA SER A 589 -0.32 -12.81 -29.74
C SER A 589 -0.22 -13.16 -28.25
N PRO A 590 0.65 -14.11 -27.86
CA PRO A 590 0.70 -14.60 -26.47
C PRO A 590 1.02 -13.52 -25.44
N THR A 591 1.70 -12.45 -25.85
CA THR A 591 2.13 -11.35 -24.97
C THR A 591 1.22 -10.13 -25.04
N ALA A 592 0.25 -10.09 -25.98
CA ALA A 592 -0.68 -8.99 -26.10
C ALA A 592 -1.64 -8.96 -24.91
N SER A 593 -1.80 -7.79 -24.29
CA SER A 593 -2.78 -7.54 -23.23
C SER A 593 -4.15 -8.08 -23.62
N TRP A 594 -4.88 -8.69 -22.69
CA TRP A 594 -6.22 -9.22 -22.95
C TRP A 594 -7.23 -8.12 -23.26
N LEU A 595 -7.10 -6.97 -22.59
CA LEU A 595 -7.99 -5.83 -22.75
C LEU A 595 -7.20 -4.64 -23.28
N ALA A 596 -7.81 -3.95 -24.24
CA ALA A 596 -7.32 -2.67 -24.75
C ALA A 596 -8.32 -1.56 -24.36
N PRO A 597 -7.85 -0.35 -24.05
CA PRO A 597 -8.75 0.74 -23.75
C PRO A 597 -9.51 1.13 -25.03
N LYS A 598 -10.81 1.44 -24.92
CA LYS A 598 -11.59 1.89 -26.09
C LYS A 598 -11.10 3.24 -26.62
N SER A 599 -10.73 4.13 -25.70
CA SER A 599 -10.04 5.39 -26.00
C SER A 599 -8.57 5.25 -25.62
N PRO A 600 -7.61 5.53 -26.51
CA PRO A 600 -6.19 5.42 -26.17
C PRO A 600 -5.82 6.21 -24.91
N LEU A 601 -4.96 5.64 -24.08
CA LEU A 601 -4.33 6.37 -22.99
C LEU A 601 -3.33 7.37 -23.58
N ALA A 602 -3.25 8.56 -22.99
CA ALA A 602 -2.33 9.62 -23.40
C ALA A 602 -1.27 9.84 -22.30
N PRO A 603 -0.20 9.03 -22.27
CA PRO A 603 0.93 9.29 -21.38
C PRO A 603 1.68 10.55 -21.83
N ARG A 604 2.16 11.33 -20.87
CA ARG A 604 3.04 12.48 -21.08
C ARG A 604 4.08 12.53 -19.96
N LEU A 605 5.13 13.34 -20.11
CA LEU A 605 6.07 13.54 -19.03
C LEU A 605 5.45 14.42 -17.91
N ALA A 606 5.68 14.04 -16.66
CA ALA A 606 5.31 14.84 -15.50
C ALA A 606 6.24 16.05 -15.32
N GLU A 607 7.50 15.88 -15.72
CA GLU A 607 8.55 16.89 -15.82
C GLU A 607 9.59 16.42 -16.86
N PRO A 608 10.49 17.30 -17.36
CA PRO A 608 11.54 16.89 -18.29
C PRO A 608 12.41 15.72 -17.76
N PRO A 609 13.01 14.90 -18.64
CA PRO A 609 13.84 13.78 -18.20
C PRO A 609 14.96 14.22 -17.25
N ILE A 610 15.18 13.43 -16.19
CA ILE A 610 16.18 13.71 -15.17
C ILE A 610 17.42 12.87 -15.46
N THR A 611 18.58 13.49 -15.62
CA THR A 611 19.84 12.78 -15.91
C THR A 611 20.78 12.83 -14.71
N LEU A 612 21.22 11.65 -14.26
CA LEU A 612 22.22 11.44 -13.22
C LEU A 612 23.45 10.77 -13.82
N ARG A 613 24.54 11.52 -13.96
CA ARG A 613 25.82 11.01 -14.45
C ARG A 613 26.60 10.32 -13.31
N PRO A 614 27.47 9.34 -13.61
CA PRO A 614 28.27 8.64 -12.62
C PRO A 614 29.01 9.55 -11.63
#